data_AF-A0A8T4X6B2-F1
#
_entry.id   AF-A0A8T4X6B2-F1
#
_cell.length_a   1.000
_cell.length_b   1.000
_cell.length_c   1.000
_cell.angle_alpha   90.00
_cell.angle_beta   90.00
_cell.angle_gamma   90.00
#
_symmetry.space_group_name_H-M   'P 1'
#
loop_
_entity.id
_entity.type
_entity.pdbx_description
1 polymer ?
#
loop_
_entity_poly.entity_id
_entity_poly.type
_entity_poly.pdbx_seq_one_letter_code
_entity_poly.pdbx_strand_id
1 'polypeptide(L)'
;MKTTNQVEKKAPAFKFLMILIAATSVILVLIISPWNVFPTLVTEDVTVIAVTNYGCVAESMMGISVVVQDCDAKPGDVVSATFYIPAMEINGYYDRVQEKLKMVNP
;
A
#
# COMPACT_ATOMS: atom_id res chain seq x y z
N MET A 1 31.25 -21.85 60.69
CA MET A 1 31.53 -21.45 59.28
C MET A 1 30.26 -21.72 58.48
N LYS A 2 29.54 -20.68 58.02
CA LYS A 2 28.21 -20.83 57.40
C LYS A 2 28.37 -20.71 55.88
N THR A 3 28.36 -21.84 55.18
CA THR A 3 28.41 -21.89 53.71
C THR A 3 27.09 -21.39 53.14
N THR A 4 27.11 -20.20 52.56
CA THR A 4 25.94 -19.63 51.90
C THR A 4 25.98 -20.09 50.44
N ASN A 5 25.17 -21.09 50.11
CA ASN A 5 24.95 -21.53 48.73
C ASN A 5 24.24 -20.40 47.98
N GLN A 6 25.00 -19.61 47.23
CA GLN A 6 24.45 -18.66 46.26
C GLN A 6 23.91 -19.49 45.09
N VAL A 7 22.62 -19.82 45.12
CA VAL A 7 21.92 -20.32 43.93
C VAL A 7 21.88 -19.16 42.95
N GLU A 8 22.77 -19.20 41.96
CA GLU A 8 22.84 -18.23 40.88
C GLU A 8 21.46 -18.18 40.21
N LYS A 9 20.68 -17.12 40.48
CA LYS A 9 19.39 -16.88 39.84
C LYS A 9 19.68 -16.56 38.37
N LYS A 10 19.73 -17.60 37.55
CA LYS A 10 19.78 -17.49 36.08
C LYS A 10 18.67 -16.53 35.67
N ALA A 11 19.05 -15.41 35.05
CA ALA A 11 18.10 -14.39 34.60
C ALA A 11 16.95 -15.08 33.84
N PRO A 12 15.70 -14.56 33.90
CA PRO A 12 14.54 -15.21 33.30
C PRO A 12 14.60 -15.07 31.78
N ALA A 13 15.55 -15.77 31.14
CA ALA A 13 15.87 -15.70 29.72
C ALA A 13 14.63 -15.97 28.85
N PHE A 14 13.74 -16.83 29.33
CA PHE A 14 12.45 -17.10 28.70
C PHE A 14 11.55 -15.86 28.60
N LYS A 15 11.51 -15.02 29.65
CA LYS A 15 10.70 -13.78 29.63
C LYS A 15 11.24 -12.78 28.62
N PHE A 16 12.57 -12.64 28.54
CA PHE A 16 13.21 -11.78 27.55
C PHE A 16 13.03 -12.30 26.12
N LEU A 17 13.10 -13.61 25.91
CA LEU A 17 12.82 -14.24 24.61
C LEU A 17 11.38 -13.96 24.15
N MET A 18 10.40 -14.08 25.04
CA MET A 18 9.00 -13.79 24.72
C MET A 18 8.79 -12.31 24.34
N ILE A 19 9.44 -11.38 25.05
CA ILE A 19 9.40 -9.95 24.72
C ILE A 19 10.02 -9.70 23.34
N LEU A 20 11.15 -10.33 23.04
CA LEU A 20 11.82 -10.20 21.74
C LEU A 20 10.93 -10.68 20.59
N ILE A 21 10.27 -11.84 20.76
CA ILE A 21 9.35 -12.40 19.77
C ILE A 21 8.16 -11.45 19.55
N ALA A 22 7.56 -10.96 20.63
CA ALA A 22 6.44 -10.02 20.54
C ALA A 22 6.84 -8.69 19.88
N ALA A 23 8.00 -8.14 20.21
CA ALA A 23 8.49 -6.92 19.57
C ALA A 23 8.76 -7.14 18.08
N THR A 24 9.39 -8.26 17.73
CA THR A 24 9.72 -8.60 16.34
C THR A 24 8.46 -8.81 15.51
N SER A 25 7.44 -9.48 16.05
CA SER A 25 6.18 -9.69 15.33
C SER A 25 5.47 -8.37 15.04
N VAL A 26 5.40 -7.45 16.01
CA VAL A 26 4.80 -6.12 15.82
C VAL A 26 5.56 -5.34 14.76
N ILE A 27 6.90 -5.33 14.82
CA ILE A 27 7.74 -4.64 13.83
C ILE A 27 7.50 -5.21 12.43
N LEU A 28 7.45 -6.54 12.28
CA LEU A 28 7.16 -7.18 10.99
C LEU A 28 5.79 -6.77 10.45
N VAL A 29 4.74 -6.78 11.28
CA VAL A 29 3.41 -6.36 10.84
C VAL A 29 3.41 -4.90 10.37
N LEU A 30 4.10 -4.00 11.09
CA LEU A 30 4.19 -2.59 10.73
C LEU A 30 5.06 -2.31 9.51
N ILE A 31 6.07 -3.13 9.21
CA ILE A 31 6.90 -2.99 8.02
C ILE A 31 6.22 -3.55 6.78
N ILE A 32 5.52 -4.68 6.92
CA ILE A 32 4.89 -5.33 5.77
C ILE A 32 3.62 -4.49 5.46
N SER A 33 2.71 -4.25 6.42
CA SER A 33 1.38 -3.62 6.16
C SER A 33 1.30 -2.35 5.27
N PRO A 34 2.29 -1.45 5.19
CA PRO A 34 2.24 -0.28 4.31
C PRO A 34 2.37 -0.59 2.82
N TRP A 35 2.60 -1.86 2.41
CA TRP A 35 2.76 -2.25 1.00
C TRP A 35 1.61 -1.73 0.11
N ASN A 36 0.42 -1.55 0.68
CA ASN A 36 -0.79 -1.13 -0.04
C ASN A 36 -0.80 0.35 -0.46
N VAL A 37 0.07 1.17 0.15
CA VAL A 37 0.19 2.61 -0.14
C VAL A 37 1.28 2.88 -1.17
N PHE A 38 2.21 1.93 -1.36
CA PHE A 38 3.29 2.11 -2.31
C PHE A 38 2.74 2.19 -3.75
N PRO A 39 3.21 3.18 -4.53
CA PRO A 39 2.75 3.36 -5.90
C PRO A 39 3.33 2.25 -6.79
N THR A 40 2.49 1.71 -7.66
CA THR A 40 2.85 0.74 -8.68
C THR A 40 2.62 1.34 -10.06
N LEU A 41 3.49 1.02 -11.01
CA LEU A 41 3.33 1.40 -12.41
C LEU A 41 2.22 0.54 -13.02
N VAL A 42 1.24 1.20 -13.60
CA VAL A 42 0.14 0.55 -14.32
C VAL A 42 0.04 1.18 -15.71
N THR A 43 -0.23 0.35 -16.71
CA THR A 43 -0.49 0.79 -18.08
C THR A 43 -1.96 0.58 -18.39
N GLU A 44 -2.66 1.66 -18.68
CA GLU A 44 -4.10 1.67 -18.98
C GLU A 44 -4.41 2.52 -20.21
N ASP A 45 -5.52 2.17 -20.87
CA ASP A 45 -6.10 2.99 -21.91
C ASP A 45 -6.89 4.13 -21.26
N VAL A 46 -6.47 5.36 -21.53
CA VAL A 46 -7.02 6.59 -20.94
C VAL A 46 -7.65 7.47 -22.01
N THR A 47 -8.76 8.14 -21.68
CA THR A 47 -9.47 9.02 -22.61
C THR A 47 -8.96 10.44 -22.47
N VAL A 48 -8.51 11.06 -23.55
CA VAL A 48 -8.02 12.45 -23.54
C VAL A 48 -9.19 13.40 -23.29
N ILE A 49 -9.08 14.23 -22.25
CA ILE A 49 -10.10 15.23 -21.89
C ILE A 49 -9.68 16.65 -22.30
N ALA A 50 -8.38 16.93 -22.34
CA ALA A 50 -7.85 18.22 -22.73
C ALA A 50 -6.43 18.12 -23.27
N VAL A 51 -6.06 19.01 -24.17
CA VAL A 51 -4.68 19.16 -24.66
C VAL A 51 -4.11 20.45 -24.09
N THR A 52 -2.92 20.37 -23.52
CA THR A 52 -2.23 21.49 -22.88
C THR A 52 -0.85 21.69 -23.51
N ASN A 53 -0.18 22.80 -23.20
CA ASN A 53 1.15 23.10 -23.72
C ASN A 53 2.24 22.11 -23.24
N TYR A 54 1.94 21.28 -22.24
CA TYR A 54 2.87 20.32 -21.63
C TYR A 54 2.44 18.85 -21.84
N GLY A 55 1.41 18.60 -22.67
CA GLY A 55 0.91 17.26 -22.99
C GLY A 55 -0.61 17.14 -22.98
N CYS A 56 -1.11 15.93 -23.18
CA CYS A 56 -2.53 15.60 -23.08
C CYS A 56 -2.89 15.27 -21.63
N VAL A 57 -3.94 15.91 -21.12
CA VAL A 57 -4.60 15.46 -19.90
C VAL A 57 -5.62 14.41 -20.31
N ALA A 58 -5.49 13.22 -19.74
CA ALA A 58 -6.38 12.10 -19.98
C ALA A 58 -6.92 11.55 -18.65
N GLU A 59 -8.06 10.88 -18.71
CA GLU A 59 -8.73 10.27 -17.57
C GLU A 59 -8.74 8.75 -17.75
N SER A 60 -8.25 8.02 -16.74
CA SER A 60 -8.38 6.57 -16.65
C SER A 60 -9.83 6.18 -16.37
N MET A 61 -10.19 4.93 -16.71
CA MET A 61 -11.49 4.34 -16.35
C MET A 61 -11.78 4.40 -14.85
N MET A 62 -10.76 4.49 -14.00
CA MET A 62 -10.88 4.64 -12.55
C MET A 62 -11.08 6.11 -12.10
N GLY A 63 -11.22 7.06 -13.02
CA GLY A 63 -11.38 8.49 -12.72
C GLY A 63 -10.08 9.20 -12.32
N ILE A 64 -8.92 8.59 -12.62
CA ILE A 64 -7.62 9.16 -12.32
C ILE A 64 -7.17 10.03 -13.50
N SER A 65 -6.91 11.31 -13.24
CA SER A 65 -6.35 12.23 -14.24
C SER A 65 -4.84 12.06 -14.36
N VAL A 66 -4.37 11.84 -15.58
CA VAL A 66 -2.96 11.62 -15.90
C VAL A 66 -2.52 12.57 -17.02
N VAL A 67 -1.26 12.98 -16.98
CA VAL A 67 -0.67 13.83 -18.02
C VAL A 67 0.27 12.98 -18.87
N VAL A 68 -0.08 12.82 -20.14
CA VAL A 68 0.74 12.13 -21.14
C VAL A 68 1.60 13.17 -21.85
N GLN A 69 2.92 13.10 -21.63
CA GLN A 69 3.89 13.93 -22.34
C GLN A 69 3.97 13.49 -23.81
N ASP A 70 4.32 14.44 -24.70
CA ASP A 70 4.49 14.18 -26.14
C ASP A 70 3.29 13.46 -26.78
N CYS A 71 2.11 14.06 -26.64
CA CYS A 71 0.85 13.52 -27.13
C CYS A 71 0.23 14.42 -28.21
N ASP A 72 0.00 13.84 -29.39
CA ASP A 72 -0.64 14.48 -30.56
C ASP A 72 -2.14 14.12 -30.68
N ALA A 73 -2.72 13.53 -29.63
CA ALA A 73 -4.13 13.12 -29.61
C ALA A 73 -5.09 14.28 -29.33
N LYS A 74 -6.35 14.11 -29.69
CA LYS A 74 -7.42 15.10 -29.51
C LYS A 74 -8.34 14.72 -28.34
N PRO A 75 -9.08 15.68 -27.76
CA PRO A 75 -10.10 15.36 -26.78
C PRO A 75 -11.10 14.33 -27.35
N GLY A 76 -11.31 13.25 -26.60
CA GLY A 76 -12.12 12.09 -27.00
C GLY A 76 -11.31 10.91 -27.55
N ASP A 77 -10.04 11.08 -27.89
CA ASP A 77 -9.17 9.98 -28.32
C ASP A 77 -8.75 9.13 -27.12
N VAL A 78 -8.54 7.83 -27.37
CA VAL A 78 -8.03 6.88 -26.38
C VAL A 78 -6.55 6.64 -26.64
N VAL A 79 -5.73 6.81 -25.60
CA VAL A 79 -4.27 6.62 -25.65
C VAL A 79 -3.83 5.69 -24.53
N SER A 80 -2.78 4.91 -24.76
CA SER A 80 -2.20 4.06 -23.71
C SER A 80 -1.20 4.86 -22.88
N ALA A 81 -1.41 4.94 -21.57
CA ALA A 81 -0.57 5.70 -20.66
C ALA A 81 -0.07 4.82 -19.51
N THR A 82 1.18 5.01 -19.12
CA THR A 82 1.77 4.36 -17.94
C THR A 82 1.94 5.38 -16.83
N PHE A 83 1.34 5.13 -15.67
CA PHE A 83 1.37 6.05 -14.52
C PHE A 83 1.37 5.29 -13.19
N TYR A 84 1.70 6.03 -12.13
CA TYR A 84 1.77 5.48 -10.77
C TYR A 84 0.41 5.56 -10.09
N ILE A 85 -0.04 4.44 -9.54
CA ILE A 85 -1.28 4.33 -8.77
C ILE A 85 -0.95 3.60 -7.47
N PRO A 86 -1.52 3.99 -6.31
CA PRO A 86 -1.39 3.21 -5.09
C PRO A 86 -1.89 1.77 -5.30
N ALA A 87 -1.13 0.79 -4.79
CA ALA A 87 -1.49 -0.63 -4.94
C ALA A 87 -2.88 -0.99 -4.39
N MET A 88 -3.41 -0.20 -3.44
CA MET A 88 -4.75 -0.36 -2.89
C MET A 88 -5.89 -0.13 -3.89
N GLU A 89 -5.67 0.68 -4.94
CA GLU A 89 -6.68 0.96 -5.96
C GLU A 89 -6.87 -0.26 -6.88
N ILE A 90 -5.82 -1.05 -7.08
CA ILE A 90 -5.81 -2.16 -8.06
C ILE A 90 -6.04 -3.54 -7.44
N ASN A 91 -5.83 -3.72 -6.14
CA ASN A 91 -5.90 -5.03 -5.50
C ASN A 91 -7.27 -5.37 -4.86
N GLY A 92 -8.28 -4.55 -5.13
CA GLY A 92 -9.65 -4.73 -4.61
C GLY A 92 -9.79 -4.47 -3.11
N TYR A 93 -8.85 -3.73 -2.49
CA TYR A 93 -8.90 -3.40 -1.07
C TYR A 93 -10.21 -2.68 -0.70
N TYR A 94 -10.58 -1.65 -1.46
CA TYR A 94 -11.80 -0.87 -1.19
C TYR A 94 -13.08 -1.70 -1.36
N ASP A 95 -13.16 -2.59 -2.36
CA ASP A 95 -14.31 -3.47 -2.54
C ASP A 95 -14.57 -4.34 -1.31
N ARG A 96 -13.49 -4.92 -0.75
CA ARG A 96 -13.57 -5.73 0.48
C ARG A 96 -13.98 -4.90 1.68
N VAL A 97 -13.46 -3.68 1.82
CA VAL A 97 -13.85 -2.76 2.90
C VAL A 97 -15.35 -2.44 2.79
N GLN A 98 -15.83 -2.11 1.59
CA GLN A 98 -17.24 -1.81 1.35
C GLN A 98 -18.14 -3.02 1.60
N GLU A 99 -17.72 -4.22 1.22
CA GLU A 99 -18.43 -5.47 1.53
C GLU A 99 -18.60 -5.64 3.05
N LYS A 100 -17.55 -5.41 3.83
CA LYS A 100 -17.63 -5.48 5.31
C LYS A 100 -18.50 -4.38 5.90
N LEU A 101 -18.47 -3.18 5.35
CA LEU A 101 -19.33 -2.08 5.80
C LEU A 101 -20.82 -2.38 5.58
N LYS A 102 -21.18 -2.96 4.43
CA LYS A 102 -22.56 -3.41 4.15
C LYS A 102 -23.06 -4.47 5.12
N MET A 103 -22.17 -5.32 5.66
CA MET A 103 -22.54 -6.31 6.68
C MET A 103 -22.88 -5.67 8.04
N VAL A 104 -22.29 -4.51 8.36
CA VAL A 104 -22.48 -3.82 9.65
C VAL A 104 -23.61 -2.80 9.59
N ASN A 105 -23.77 -2.12 8.45
CA ASN A 105 -24.83 -1.16 8.22
C ASN A 105 -25.65 -1.60 6.99
N PRO A 106 -26.58 -2.56 7.17
CA PRO A 106 -27.41 -3.07 6.08
C PRO A 106 -28.37 -2.03 5.51
#